data_AF-A0A4Q4DCI4-F1
#
_entry.id   AF-A0A4Q4DCI4-F1
#
_cell.length_a   1.000
_cell.length_b   1.000
_cell.length_c   1.000
_cell.angle_alpha   90.00
_cell.angle_beta   90.00
_cell.angle_gamma   90.00
#
_symmetry.space_group_name_H-M   'P 1'
#
loop_
_entity.id
_entity.type
_entity.pdbx_description
1 polymer ?
#
loop_
_entity_poly.entity_id
_entity_poly.type
_entity_poly.pdbx_seq_one_letter_code
_entity_poly.pdbx_strand_id
1 'polypeptide(L)'
;MTTATITVRSAPSRRWDRIGRGLMALNSAVTFAVFINGFFLMADASDDRMMVEGWRTFGYLVFSAMWAMLAYRPRRVPAIWEMVIFHKAAATVLAFTILDTTEGMQSSVTDTTVAALTIFAYIVCRGWQSWRVIKRDDAPANAL
;
A
#
# COMPACT_ATOMS: atom_id res chain seq x y z
N MET A 1 -25.20 -40.27 12.46
CA MET A 1 -25.00 -38.98 11.77
C MET A 1 -23.62 -38.44 12.15
N THR A 2 -22.69 -38.37 11.20
CA THR A 2 -21.31 -37.91 11.43
C THR A 2 -21.25 -36.43 11.12
N THR A 3 -21.14 -35.58 12.14
CA THR A 3 -21.02 -34.13 11.97
C THR A 3 -19.69 -33.79 11.32
N ALA A 4 -19.73 -33.28 10.09
CA ALA A 4 -18.55 -32.80 9.40
C ALA A 4 -18.05 -31.50 10.06
N THR A 5 -16.93 -31.58 10.77
CA THR A 5 -16.26 -30.39 11.32
C THR A 5 -15.61 -29.62 10.17
N ILE A 6 -16.23 -28.52 9.74
CA ILE A 6 -15.64 -27.59 8.77
C ILE A 6 -14.54 -26.79 9.49
N THR A 7 -13.28 -27.24 9.37
CA THR A 7 -12.12 -26.46 9.81
C THR A 7 -11.89 -25.25 8.89
N VAL A 8 -12.45 -24.10 9.24
CA VAL A 8 -12.14 -22.83 8.59
C VAL A 8 -10.71 -22.42 8.97
N ARG A 9 -9.75 -22.53 8.04
CA ARG A 9 -8.36 -22.07 8.26
C ARG A 9 -8.33 -20.56 8.49
N SER A 10 -8.10 -20.16 9.73
CA SER A 10 -8.07 -18.77 10.19
C SER A 10 -6.82 -17.98 9.74
N ALA A 11 -5.72 -18.66 9.42
CA ALA A 11 -4.47 -18.06 8.94
C ALA A 11 -4.17 -18.39 7.46
N PRO A 12 -3.71 -17.43 6.64
CA PRO A 12 -3.23 -17.71 5.28
C PRO A 12 -2.00 -18.62 5.31
N SER A 13 -1.72 -19.30 4.19
CA SER A 13 -0.53 -20.15 4.10
C SER A 13 0.73 -19.31 4.30
N ARG A 14 1.74 -19.84 5.00
CA ARG A 14 3.01 -19.13 5.27
C ARG A 14 3.69 -18.64 3.99
N ARG A 15 3.48 -19.33 2.86
CA ARG A 15 4.05 -18.95 1.56
C ARG A 15 3.34 -17.72 0.98
N TRP A 16 2.01 -17.71 0.97
CA TRP A 16 1.21 -16.58 0.49
C TRP A 16 1.47 -15.32 1.30
N ASP A 17 1.63 -15.45 2.62
CA ASP A 17 1.98 -14.32 3.48
C ASP A 17 3.37 -13.74 3.16
N ARG A 18 4.36 -14.60 2.89
CA ARG A 18 5.69 -14.14 2.47
C ARG A 18 5.67 -13.44 1.13
N ILE A 19 4.88 -13.94 0.17
CA ILE A 19 4.74 -13.30 -1.15
C ILE A 19 4.14 -11.90 -0.98
N GLY A 20 3.01 -11.77 -0.28
CA GLY A 20 2.37 -10.47 -0.07
C GLY A 20 3.28 -9.47 0.66
N ARG A 21 3.98 -9.91 1.71
CA ARG A 21 4.96 -9.08 2.42
C ARG A 21 6.16 -8.70 1.55
N GLY A 22 6.63 -9.62 0.72
CA GLY A 22 7.71 -9.39 -0.23
C GLY A 22 7.33 -8.35 -1.29
N LEU A 23 6.10 -8.39 -1.79
CA LEU A 23 5.60 -7.37 -2.72
C LEU A 23 5.52 -5.98 -2.06
N MET A 24 5.10 -5.90 -0.80
CA MET A 24 5.11 -4.63 -0.05
C MET A 24 6.53 -4.13 0.22
N ALA A 25 7.48 -5.03 0.52
CA ALA A 25 8.88 -4.67 0.65
C ALA A 25 9.46 -4.16 -0.69
N LEU A 26 9.11 -4.79 -1.81
CA LEU A 26 9.51 -4.36 -3.15
C LEU A 26 8.95 -2.98 -3.48
N ASN A 27 7.64 -2.76 -3.31
CA ASN A 27 7.01 -1.45 -3.52
C ASN A 27 7.68 -0.37 -2.66
N SER A 28 7.96 -0.68 -1.39
CA SER A 28 8.65 0.23 -0.49
C SER A 28 10.05 0.59 -0.99
N ALA A 29 10.86 -0.41 -1.36
CA ALA A 29 12.24 -0.21 -1.81
C ALA A 29 12.32 0.57 -3.13
N VAL A 30 11.51 0.20 -4.12
CA VAL A 30 11.46 0.91 -5.41
C VAL A 30 11.00 2.36 -5.22
N THR A 31 9.95 2.57 -4.42
CA THR A 31 9.47 3.94 -4.14
C THR A 31 10.50 4.76 -3.38
N PHE A 32 11.27 4.14 -2.48
CA PHE A 32 12.35 4.83 -1.78
C PHE A 32 13.48 5.25 -2.73
N ALA A 33 13.83 4.40 -3.71
CA ALA A 33 14.78 4.78 -4.75
C ALA A 33 14.26 5.96 -5.60
N VAL A 34 12.96 5.98 -5.90
CA VAL A 34 12.32 7.12 -6.59
C VAL A 34 12.31 8.38 -5.71
N PHE A 35 12.10 8.26 -4.40
CA PHE A 35 12.26 9.39 -3.47
C PHE A 35 13.67 9.98 -3.52
N ILE A 36 14.72 9.15 -3.49
CA ILE A 36 16.10 9.61 -3.61
C ILE A 36 16.30 10.38 -4.91
N ASN A 37 15.81 9.85 -6.04
CA ASN A 37 15.88 10.54 -7.33
C ASN A 37 15.08 11.86 -7.32
N GLY A 38 13.86 11.85 -6.76
CA GLY A 38 13.00 13.02 -6.63
C GLY A 38 13.63 14.12 -5.78
N PHE A 39 14.39 13.76 -4.74
CA PHE A 39 15.12 14.72 -3.93
C PHE A 39 16.14 15.51 -4.73
N PHE A 40 16.88 14.85 -5.64
CA PHE A 40 17.81 15.54 -6.54
C PHE A 40 17.07 16.38 -7.59
N LEU A 41 16.00 15.86 -8.19
CA LEU A 41 15.18 16.62 -9.15
C LEU A 41 14.53 17.86 -8.54
N MET A 42 14.11 17.77 -7.28
CA MET A 42 13.56 18.89 -6.52
C MET A 42 14.63 19.96 -6.25
N ALA A 43 15.87 19.57 -5.95
CA ALA A 43 16.97 20.50 -5.72
C ALA A 43 17.33 21.31 -6.98
N ASP A 44 17.12 20.73 -8.16
CA ASP A 44 17.34 21.38 -9.46
C ASP A 44 16.07 22.05 -10.03
N ALA A 45 14.94 22.02 -9.31
CA ALA A 45 13.68 22.57 -9.78
C ALA A 45 13.68 24.10 -9.73
N SER A 46 13.00 24.72 -10.71
CA SER A 46 12.72 26.16 -10.70
C SER A 46 11.75 26.53 -9.56
N ASP A 47 11.81 27.78 -9.10
CA ASP A 47 11.04 28.28 -7.95
C ASP A 47 9.53 28.04 -8.10
N ASP A 48 8.99 28.16 -9.32
CA ASP A 48 7.57 27.95 -9.64
C ASP A 48 7.15 26.48 -9.60
N ARG A 49 8.10 25.53 -9.71
CA ARG A 49 7.85 24.08 -9.62
C ARG A 49 8.27 23.46 -8.30
N MET A 50 9.06 24.18 -7.49
CA MET A 50 9.60 23.71 -6.21
C MET A 50 8.53 23.09 -5.31
N MET A 51 7.36 23.73 -5.18
CA MET A 51 6.27 23.21 -4.34
C MET A 51 5.64 21.93 -4.89
N VAL A 52 5.47 21.82 -6.21
CA VAL A 52 4.91 20.62 -6.86
C VAL A 52 5.89 19.45 -6.76
N GLU A 53 7.17 19.70 -7.03
CA GLU A 53 8.23 18.70 -6.94
C GLU A 53 8.49 18.24 -5.50
N GLY A 54 8.44 19.17 -4.55
CA GLY A 54 8.51 18.87 -3.13
C GLY A 54 7.33 18.00 -2.67
N TRP A 55 6.11 18.38 -3.04
CA TRP A 55 4.91 17.60 -2.74
C TRP A 55 5.03 16.16 -3.28
N ARG A 56 5.43 16.02 -4.54
CA ARG A 56 5.65 14.72 -5.20
C ARG A 56 6.71 13.89 -4.46
N THR A 57 7.86 14.50 -4.18
CA THR A 57 9.01 13.83 -3.55
C THR A 57 8.67 13.35 -2.14
N PHE A 58 8.08 14.20 -1.30
CA PHE A 58 7.66 13.79 0.04
C PHE A 58 6.54 12.75 0.01
N GLY A 59 5.66 12.80 -1.00
CA GLY A 59 4.68 11.74 -1.26
C GLY A 59 5.33 10.37 -1.42
N TYR A 60 6.42 10.26 -2.20
CA TYR A 60 7.16 8.99 -2.34
C TYR A 60 7.70 8.46 -1.01
N LEU A 61 8.25 9.32 -0.17
CA LEU A 61 8.74 8.92 1.15
C LEU A 61 7.62 8.36 2.03
N VAL A 62 6.49 9.05 2.10
CA VAL A 62 5.32 8.62 2.89
C VAL A 62 4.81 7.27 2.41
N PHE A 63 4.61 7.10 1.09
CA PHE A 63 4.15 5.83 0.52
C PHE A 63 5.15 4.69 0.74
N SER A 64 6.45 4.96 0.59
CA SER A 64 7.49 3.98 0.89
C SER A 64 7.41 3.49 2.35
N ALA A 65 7.24 4.40 3.30
CA ALA A 65 7.08 4.07 4.71
C ALA A 65 5.79 3.27 4.98
N MET A 66 4.67 3.64 4.34
CA MET A 66 3.41 2.89 4.46
C MET A 66 3.55 1.45 3.97
N TRP A 67 4.15 1.22 2.80
CA TRP A 67 4.42 -0.14 2.32
C TRP A 67 5.44 -0.88 3.18
N ALA A 68 6.45 -0.21 3.74
CA ALA A 68 7.38 -0.83 4.70
C ALA A 68 6.64 -1.36 5.95
N MET A 69 5.70 -0.56 6.49
CA MET A 69 4.86 -0.99 7.61
C MET A 69 3.99 -2.20 7.24
N LEU A 70 3.39 -2.20 6.04
CA LEU A 70 2.62 -3.33 5.53
C LEU A 70 3.48 -4.58 5.31
N ALA A 71 4.72 -4.44 4.84
CA ALA A 71 5.67 -5.52 4.68
C ALA A 71 6.08 -6.12 6.04
N TYR A 72 6.30 -5.28 7.04
CA TYR A 72 6.73 -5.71 8.36
C TYR A 72 5.59 -6.35 9.16
N ARG A 73 4.43 -5.70 9.22
CA ARG A 73 3.27 -6.13 10.03
C ARG A 73 1.94 -5.95 9.28
N PRO A 74 1.65 -6.77 8.27
CA PRO A 74 0.49 -6.59 7.37
C PRO A 74 -0.88 -6.65 8.06
N ARG A 75 -0.97 -7.09 9.32
CA ARG A 75 -2.25 -7.26 10.05
C ARG A 75 -2.31 -6.45 11.35
N ARG A 76 -1.37 -5.54 11.60
CA ARG A 76 -1.34 -4.73 12.84
C ARG A 76 -1.47 -3.23 12.61
N VAL A 77 -1.58 -2.80 11.36
CA VAL A 77 -1.76 -1.40 10.99
C VAL A 77 -3.12 -1.26 10.28
N PRO A 78 -4.21 -1.02 11.03
CA PRO A 78 -5.53 -0.82 10.43
C PRO A 78 -5.52 0.42 9.52
N ALA A 79 -6.45 0.48 8.57
CA ALA A 79 -6.65 1.56 7.60
C ALA A 79 -5.53 1.78 6.56
N ILE A 80 -4.26 1.43 6.86
CA ILE A 80 -3.14 1.69 5.93
C ILE A 80 -3.38 1.01 4.58
N TRP A 81 -3.85 -0.24 4.57
CA TRP A 81 -4.17 -0.97 3.34
C TRP A 81 -5.19 -0.23 2.49
N GLU A 82 -6.32 0.13 3.09
CA GLU A 82 -7.44 0.75 2.40
C GLU A 82 -7.05 2.14 1.88
N MET A 83 -6.27 2.90 2.66
CA MET A 83 -5.79 4.22 2.25
C MET A 83 -4.84 4.15 1.07
N VAL A 84 -3.84 3.25 1.07
CA VAL A 84 -2.91 3.13 -0.07
C VAL A 84 -3.62 2.61 -1.32
N ILE A 85 -4.55 1.68 -1.18
CA ILE A 85 -5.33 1.14 -2.30
C ILE A 85 -6.22 2.23 -2.88
N PHE A 86 -6.97 2.94 -2.04
CA PHE A 86 -7.85 4.02 -2.48
C PHE A 86 -7.06 5.11 -3.22
N HIS A 87 -5.96 5.60 -2.63
CA HIS A 87 -5.16 6.63 -3.26
C HIS A 87 -4.58 6.17 -4.60
N LYS A 88 -4.02 4.95 -4.67
CA LYS A 88 -3.41 4.47 -5.92
C LYS A 88 -4.44 4.15 -6.99
N ALA A 89 -5.63 3.69 -6.63
CA ALA A 89 -6.74 3.57 -7.56
C ALA A 89 -7.18 4.96 -8.09
N ALA A 90 -7.32 5.95 -7.20
CA ALA A 90 -7.68 7.31 -7.62
C ALA A 90 -6.62 7.95 -8.54
N ALA A 91 -5.34 7.81 -8.21
CA ALA A 91 -4.23 8.27 -9.05
C ALA A 91 -4.22 7.56 -10.41
N THR A 92 -4.47 6.25 -10.42
CA THR A 92 -4.60 5.47 -11.66
C THR A 92 -5.73 6.01 -12.54
N VAL A 93 -6.91 6.23 -11.97
CA VAL A 93 -8.06 6.80 -12.71
C VAL A 93 -7.72 8.17 -13.26
N LEU A 94 -7.12 9.05 -12.45
CA LEU A 94 -6.67 10.36 -12.90
C LEU A 94 -5.68 10.26 -14.07
N ALA A 95 -4.68 9.39 -13.97
CA ALA A 95 -3.68 9.19 -15.03
C ALA A 95 -4.31 8.77 -16.36
N PHE A 96 -5.35 7.93 -16.32
CA PHE A 96 -6.12 7.55 -17.50
C PHE A 96 -6.91 8.70 -18.14
N THR A 97 -7.20 9.78 -17.40
CA THR A 97 -7.87 10.98 -17.96
C THR A 97 -6.92 11.94 -18.69
N ILE A 98 -5.61 11.79 -18.51
CA ILE A 98 -4.57 12.67 -19.06
C ILE A 98 -3.46 11.89 -19.80
N LEU A 99 -3.82 10.79 -20.47
CA LEU A 99 -2.88 9.87 -21.15
C LEU A 99 -2.06 10.52 -22.26
N ASP A 100 -2.54 11.61 -22.83
CA ASP A 100 -1.85 12.41 -23.84
C ASP A 100 -0.60 13.11 -23.30
N THR A 101 -0.48 13.24 -21.98
CA THR A 101 0.69 13.78 -21.31
C THR A 101 1.72 12.69 -20.99
N THR A 102 3.01 13.04 -20.99
CA THR A 102 4.07 12.11 -20.58
C THR A 102 3.88 11.63 -19.14
N GLU A 103 3.46 12.52 -18.23
CA GLU A 103 3.22 12.16 -16.83
C GLU A 103 2.02 11.22 -16.67
N GLY A 104 0.91 11.46 -17.39
CA GLY A 104 -0.25 10.57 -17.38
C GLY A 104 0.06 9.18 -17.95
N MET A 105 0.82 9.09 -19.04
CA MET A 105 1.26 7.80 -19.57
C MET A 105 2.16 7.05 -18.57
N GLN A 106 3.14 7.71 -17.95
CA GLN A 106 4.00 7.07 -16.95
C GLN A 106 3.22 6.66 -15.69
N SER A 107 2.35 7.53 -15.17
CA SER A 107 1.53 7.28 -13.99
C SER A 107 0.51 6.17 -14.25
N SER A 108 -0.11 6.09 -15.43
CA SER A 108 -1.07 5.02 -15.74
C SER A 108 -0.43 3.64 -15.68
N VAL A 109 0.82 3.48 -16.12
CA VAL A 109 1.55 2.21 -15.98
C VAL A 109 1.98 1.96 -14.54
N THR A 110 2.62 2.96 -13.91
CA THR A 110 3.22 2.81 -12.58
C THR A 110 2.17 2.67 -11.47
N ASP A 111 1.18 3.55 -11.41
CA ASP A 111 0.14 3.52 -10.38
C ASP A 111 -0.80 2.32 -10.54
N THR A 112 -1.13 1.91 -11.78
CA THR A 112 -1.88 0.66 -12.01
C THR A 112 -1.11 -0.54 -11.49
N THR A 113 0.19 -0.63 -11.80
CA THR A 113 1.04 -1.74 -11.35
C THR A 113 1.11 -1.79 -9.83
N VAL A 114 1.39 -0.66 -9.19
CA VAL A 114 1.48 -0.58 -7.72
C VAL A 114 0.14 -0.87 -7.07
N ALA A 115 -0.97 -0.38 -7.61
CA ALA A 115 -2.32 -0.67 -7.13
C ALA A 115 -2.62 -2.17 -7.22
N ALA A 116 -2.36 -2.80 -8.37
CA ALA A 116 -2.59 -4.22 -8.59
C ALA A 116 -1.76 -5.10 -7.63
N LEU A 117 -0.47 -4.80 -7.47
CA LEU A 117 0.40 -5.51 -6.52
C LEU A 117 -0.07 -5.33 -5.07
N THR A 118 -0.53 -4.14 -4.71
CA THR A 118 -1.02 -3.85 -3.37
C THR A 118 -2.35 -4.55 -3.07
N ILE A 119 -3.28 -4.57 -4.03
CA ILE A 119 -4.55 -5.31 -3.92
C ILE A 119 -4.29 -6.82 -3.82
N PHE A 120 -3.39 -7.35 -4.64
CA PHE A 120 -3.00 -8.76 -4.56
C PHE A 120 -2.39 -9.09 -3.19
N ALA A 121 -1.45 -8.27 -2.71
CA ALA A 121 -0.86 -8.41 -1.39
C ALA A 121 -1.90 -8.33 -0.26
N TYR A 122 -2.85 -7.40 -0.37
CA TYR A 122 -3.99 -7.27 0.55
C TYR A 122 -4.81 -8.56 0.62
N ILE A 123 -5.08 -9.21 -0.52
CA ILE A 123 -5.83 -10.46 -0.57
C ILE A 123 -5.04 -11.60 0.09
N VAL A 124 -3.79 -11.82 -0.32
CA VAL A 124 -2.99 -12.96 0.16
C VAL A 124 -2.56 -12.82 1.62
N CYS A 125 -2.34 -11.60 2.10
CA CYS A 125 -2.07 -11.31 3.51
C CYS A 125 -3.35 -11.25 4.35
N ARG A 126 -4.55 -11.23 3.73
CA ARG A 126 -5.82 -10.95 4.42
C ARG A 126 -5.78 -9.62 5.17
N GLY A 127 -5.40 -8.54 4.47
CA GLY A 127 -5.19 -7.20 5.04
C GLY A 127 -6.41 -6.67 5.80
N TRP A 128 -7.63 -7.07 5.42
CA TRP A 128 -8.88 -6.75 6.13
C TRP A 128 -8.89 -7.22 7.59
N GLN A 129 -8.04 -8.18 7.97
CA GLN A 129 -7.92 -8.63 9.36
C GLN A 129 -7.26 -7.59 10.27
N SER A 130 -6.58 -6.57 9.73
CA SER A 130 -5.94 -5.50 10.50
C SER A 130 -6.93 -4.74 11.39
N TRP A 131 -8.17 -4.57 10.95
CA TRP A 131 -9.26 -3.96 11.71
C TRP A 131 -9.68 -4.71 12.97
N ARG A 132 -9.30 -5.99 13.10
CA ARG A 132 -9.58 -6.78 14.31
C ARG A 132 -8.78 -6.30 15.52
N VAL A 133 -7.67 -5.58 15.30
CA VAL A 133 -6.90 -4.97 16.39
C VAL A 133 -7.75 -3.95 17.13
N ILE A 134 -8.38 -3.02 16.40
CA ILE A 134 -9.26 -1.99 16.99
C ILE A 134 -10.44 -2.63 17.73
N LYS A 135 -11.13 -3.60 17.10
CA LYS A 135 -12.27 -4.29 17.72
C LYS A 135 -11.96 -4.99 19.05
N ARG A 136 -10.68 -5.33 19.31
CA ARG A 136 -10.27 -5.98 20.56
C ARG A 136 -10.21 -4.98 21.72
N ASP A 137 -9.86 -3.73 21.43
CA ASP A 137 -9.71 -2.69 22.44
C ASP A 137 -11.08 -2.12 22.88
N ASP A 138 -12.11 -2.27 22.04
CA ASP A 138 -13.49 -1.85 22.32
C ASP A 138 -14.32 -2.88 23.13
N ALA A 139 -13.77 -4.07 23.43
CA ALA A 139 -14.48 -5.08 24.21
C ALA A 139 -14.52 -4.70 25.70
N PRO A 140 -15.69 -4.65 26.36
CA PRO A 140 -15.78 -4.24 27.76
C PRO A 140 -14.95 -5.18 28.66
N ALA A 141 -14.18 -4.57 29.58
CA ALA A 141 -13.21 -5.24 30.47
C ALA A 141 -13.80 -6.29 31.44
N ASN A 142 -15.10 -6.58 31.36
CA ASN A 142 -15.84 -7.38 32.35
C ASN A 142 -16.25 -8.77 31.82
N ALA A 143 -15.54 -9.32 30.83
CA ALA A 143 -15.83 -10.62 30.24
C ALA A 143 -14.87 -11.75 30.68
N LEU A 144 -14.33 -11.67 31.91
CA LEU A 144 -13.57 -12.74 32.56
C LEU A 144 -14.20 -13.08 33.91
#